data_AF-A0A1B6FV99-F1
#
_entry.id   AF-A0A1B6FV99-F1
#
_cell.length_a   1.000
_cell.length_b   1.000
_cell.length_c   1.000
_cell.angle_alpha   90.00
_cell.angle_beta   90.00
_cell.angle_gamma   90.00
#
_symmetry.space_group_name_H-M   'P 1'
#
loop_
_entity.id
_entity.type
_entity.pdbx_description
1 polymer ?
#
loop_
_entity_poly.entity_id
_entity_poly.type
_entity_poly.pdbx_seq_one_letter_code
_entity_poly.pdbx_strand_id
1 'polypeptide(L)'
;QKMLLERNFFKEGKLDKGTLVEFVREVKKFPGVSDEEAAVLAAAKLVNSQPHSAVWYRIGAVRQLTGSRRIEPVLNTRLKEVYNALNEHKETKAEPPQIPDTDKNAVVEFHAATIAVKEKIGKFAVTIWRHGNLEPQVRVRVKTIDGTARRGEDYVPINEIITFEPQQREKQIIVEIVNDNKWEPNEEFFLRLSLVHGENQNVALGHLSIMEITILDDDNPGIIAFEKRGLLVKESAGFVRVPIIRYKGSDGDVSFKYKTIDRSALSGRDYVGGTGTITFKNLETRLLLEIPIINDFDPEKDEHFEVELFDPTNGARIGNINRMAVTIANDDDFNTVMDRLMVMTNTNIDALRVHTQTWGEQIKTAMSVNGGDIENATCCDYVLHYFSFFWKVLFALLPPPQIFKGWLCFFTSLAAIGFMTAIIGDIATIFGCLVGLNDTITAITLVAMGTS
;
A
#
# COMPACT_ATOMS: atom_id res chain seq x y z
N GLN A 1 -1.64 28.44 -11.87
CA GLN A 1 -2.82 27.99 -12.65
C GLN A 1 -2.47 27.50 -14.08
N LYS A 2 -1.28 26.92 -14.34
CA LYS A 2 -0.93 26.42 -15.69
C LYS A 2 0.10 25.28 -15.81
N MET A 3 0.53 24.65 -14.71
CA MET A 3 1.55 23.57 -14.70
C MET A 3 1.14 22.29 -13.95
N LEU A 4 -0.15 22.16 -13.55
CA LEU A 4 -0.75 20.89 -13.10
C LEU A 4 -1.84 20.39 -14.05
N LEU A 5 -1.98 21.04 -15.22
CA LEU A 5 -2.89 20.66 -16.30
C LEU A 5 -2.24 19.67 -17.29
N GLU A 6 -0.94 19.38 -17.16
CA GLU A 6 -0.15 18.68 -18.19
C GLU A 6 0.24 17.23 -17.84
N ARG A 7 -0.37 16.62 -16.81
CA ARG A 7 -0.60 15.16 -16.85
C ARG A 7 -1.75 14.85 -17.83
N ASN A 8 -1.48 15.14 -19.10
CA ASN A 8 -2.28 14.71 -20.24
C ASN A 8 -2.00 13.24 -20.50
N PHE A 9 -2.68 12.37 -19.74
CA PHE A 9 -2.61 10.92 -19.91
C PHE A 9 -2.87 10.55 -21.38
N PHE A 10 -3.99 11.01 -21.96
CA PHE A 10 -4.36 10.72 -23.35
C PHE A 10 -3.91 11.82 -24.31
N LYS A 11 -2.79 11.62 -25.01
CA LYS A 11 -2.35 12.53 -26.08
C LYS A 11 -3.29 12.44 -27.29
N GLU A 12 -3.73 13.60 -27.79
CA GLU A 12 -4.70 13.72 -28.89
C GLU A 12 -6.02 12.96 -28.67
N GLY A 13 -6.32 12.57 -27.42
CA GLY A 13 -7.45 11.71 -27.06
C GLY A 13 -7.45 10.33 -27.72
N LYS A 14 -6.28 9.80 -28.11
CA LYS A 14 -6.11 8.41 -28.53
C LYS A 14 -5.97 7.51 -27.30
N LEU A 15 -6.63 6.36 -27.32
CA LEU A 15 -6.50 5.35 -26.26
C LEU A 15 -5.24 4.51 -26.52
N ASP A 16 -4.18 4.75 -25.74
CA ASP A 16 -2.94 3.97 -25.77
C ASP A 16 -2.74 3.17 -24.49
N LYS A 17 -2.15 1.96 -24.59
CA LYS A 17 -2.12 0.98 -23.51
C LYS A 17 -1.34 1.49 -22.28
N GLY A 18 -0.23 2.19 -22.48
CA GLY A 18 0.52 2.83 -21.38
C GLY A 18 -0.22 3.98 -20.69
N THR A 19 -1.13 4.67 -21.40
CA THR A 19 -1.75 5.91 -20.91
C THR A 19 -2.94 5.70 -19.98
N LEU A 20 -3.77 4.68 -20.25
CA LEU A 20 -4.87 4.29 -19.35
C LEU A 20 -4.34 3.77 -18.01
N VAL A 21 -3.16 3.15 -18.05
CA VAL A 21 -2.50 2.46 -16.94
C VAL A 21 -2.06 3.40 -15.83
N GLU A 22 -1.36 4.49 -16.16
CA GLU A 22 -0.95 5.47 -15.15
C GLU A 22 -2.17 6.07 -14.44
N PHE A 23 -3.26 6.31 -15.19
CA PHE A 23 -4.51 6.83 -14.66
C PHE A 23 -5.21 5.83 -13.72
N VAL A 24 -5.36 4.57 -14.13
CA VAL A 24 -5.95 3.52 -13.28
C VAL A 24 -5.10 3.27 -12.02
N ARG A 25 -3.77 3.34 -12.12
CA ARG A 25 -2.83 3.24 -10.99
C ARG A 25 -2.94 4.40 -10.00
N GLU A 26 -3.41 5.58 -10.41
CA GLU A 26 -3.77 6.67 -9.50
C GLU A 26 -5.15 6.44 -8.85
N VAL A 27 -6.17 6.07 -9.64
CA VAL A 27 -7.56 5.87 -9.13
C VAL A 27 -7.65 4.71 -8.14
N LYS A 28 -6.97 3.58 -8.37
CA LYS A 28 -6.99 2.40 -7.48
C LYS A 28 -6.34 2.59 -6.11
N LYS A 29 -5.76 3.76 -5.82
CA LYS A 29 -5.26 4.10 -4.47
C LYS A 29 -6.38 4.35 -3.46
N PHE A 30 -7.62 4.53 -3.93
CA PHE A 30 -8.77 4.91 -3.11
C PHE A 30 -9.67 3.70 -2.82
N PRO A 31 -9.93 3.39 -1.54
CA PRO A 31 -10.59 2.15 -1.17
C PRO A 31 -12.07 2.15 -1.61
N GLY A 32 -12.44 1.14 -2.40
CA GLY A 32 -13.84 0.88 -2.77
C GLY A 32 -14.29 1.46 -4.12
N VAL A 33 -13.38 1.88 -5.00
CA VAL A 33 -13.67 2.16 -6.42
C VAL A 33 -13.68 0.84 -7.21
N SER A 34 -14.71 0.58 -8.01
CA SER A 34 -14.75 -0.60 -8.90
C SER A 34 -13.94 -0.40 -10.19
N ASP A 35 -13.60 -1.49 -10.88
CA ASP A 35 -12.97 -1.45 -12.21
C ASP A 35 -13.85 -0.72 -13.24
N GLU A 36 -15.17 -0.84 -13.10
CA GLU A 36 -16.17 -0.19 -13.96
C GLU A 36 -16.22 1.32 -13.68
N GLU A 37 -16.26 1.72 -12.40
CA GLU A 37 -16.18 3.11 -11.96
C GLU A 37 -14.88 3.77 -12.45
N ALA A 38 -13.74 3.06 -12.41
CA ALA A 38 -12.47 3.53 -12.93
C ALA A 38 -12.48 3.69 -14.47
N ALA A 39 -13.11 2.77 -15.22
CA ALA A 39 -13.27 2.87 -16.67
C ALA A 39 -14.17 4.04 -17.09
N VAL A 40 -15.24 4.33 -16.32
CA VAL A 40 -16.10 5.52 -16.52
C VAL A 40 -15.31 6.80 -16.24
N LEU A 41 -14.52 6.85 -15.16
CA LEU A 41 -13.65 7.99 -14.86
C LEU A 41 -12.61 8.24 -15.97
N ALA A 42 -12.07 7.17 -16.56
CA ALA A 42 -11.12 7.24 -17.66
C ALA A 42 -11.78 7.77 -18.94
N ALA A 43 -12.93 7.23 -19.33
CA ALA A 43 -13.69 7.69 -20.50
C ALA A 43 -14.09 9.17 -20.38
N ALA A 44 -14.52 9.61 -19.20
CA ALA A 44 -14.82 11.02 -18.92
C ALA A 44 -13.60 11.93 -19.11
N LYS A 45 -12.44 11.53 -18.58
CA LYS A 45 -11.18 12.28 -18.74
C LYS A 45 -10.68 12.28 -20.18
N LEU A 46 -10.89 11.20 -20.93
CA LEU A 46 -10.50 11.06 -22.33
C LEU A 46 -11.37 11.93 -23.26
N VAL A 47 -12.70 11.91 -23.12
CA VAL A 47 -13.58 12.76 -23.94
C VAL A 47 -13.27 14.24 -23.71
N ASN A 48 -13.13 14.66 -22.45
CA ASN A 48 -12.77 16.04 -22.10
C ASN A 48 -11.34 16.47 -22.50
N SER A 49 -10.53 15.55 -23.05
CA SER A 49 -9.18 15.84 -23.58
C SER A 49 -9.13 15.97 -25.11
N GLN A 50 -10.23 15.67 -25.81
CA GLN A 50 -10.31 15.77 -27.27
C GLN A 50 -10.66 17.19 -27.75
N PRO A 51 -10.07 17.68 -28.86
CA PRO A 51 -10.48 18.93 -29.48
C PRO A 51 -11.84 18.78 -30.20
N HIS A 52 -12.92 19.24 -29.57
CA HIS A 52 -14.27 19.16 -30.13
C HIS A 52 -14.48 20.13 -31.32
N SER A 53 -15.14 19.66 -32.37
CA SER A 53 -15.48 20.47 -33.54
C SER A 53 -16.81 21.22 -33.38
N ALA A 54 -17.04 22.27 -34.17
CA ALA A 54 -18.34 22.97 -34.18
C ALA A 54 -19.53 22.04 -34.51
N VAL A 55 -19.30 20.95 -35.26
CA VAL A 55 -20.30 19.92 -35.56
C VAL A 55 -20.59 19.05 -34.33
N TRP A 56 -19.58 18.73 -33.51
CA TRP A 56 -19.74 18.00 -32.24
C TRP A 56 -20.71 18.74 -31.30
N TYR A 57 -20.48 20.05 -31.07
CA TYR A 57 -21.36 20.87 -30.22
C TYR A 57 -22.79 20.98 -30.77
N ARG A 58 -22.96 21.15 -32.09
CA ARG A 58 -24.29 21.18 -32.72
C ARG A 58 -25.04 19.86 -32.54
N ILE A 59 -24.37 18.72 -32.74
CA ILE A 59 -25.00 17.40 -32.55
C ILE A 59 -25.28 17.14 -31.07
N GLY A 60 -24.43 17.62 -30.14
CA GLY A 60 -24.68 17.59 -28.70
C GLY A 60 -25.97 18.33 -28.32
N ALA A 61 -26.11 19.59 -28.75
CA ALA A 61 -27.30 20.40 -28.50
C ALA A 61 -28.57 19.79 -29.10
N VAL A 62 -28.53 19.33 -30.36
CA VAL A 62 -29.67 18.65 -31.00
C VAL A 62 -30.04 17.35 -30.29
N ARG A 63 -29.06 16.59 -29.77
CA ARG A 63 -29.32 15.38 -28.99
C ARG A 63 -29.96 15.68 -27.65
N GLN A 64 -29.52 16.71 -26.94
CA GLN A 64 -30.17 17.17 -25.70
C GLN A 64 -31.61 17.62 -25.97
N LEU A 65 -31.84 18.47 -26.98
CA LEU A 65 -33.17 18.97 -27.37
C LEU A 65 -34.14 17.87 -27.84
N THR A 66 -33.66 16.66 -28.13
CA THR A 66 -34.49 15.52 -28.54
C THR A 66 -34.52 14.40 -27.50
N GLY A 67 -33.91 14.53 -26.31
CA GLY A 67 -33.81 13.42 -25.35
C GLY A 67 -33.10 12.19 -25.94
N SER A 68 -32.09 12.43 -26.77
CA SER A 68 -31.25 11.42 -27.43
C SER A 68 -29.97 11.16 -26.62
N ARG A 69 -29.27 10.07 -26.97
CA ARG A 69 -27.96 9.69 -26.40
C ARG A 69 -27.05 10.90 -26.17
N ARG A 70 -26.62 11.13 -24.92
CA ARG A 70 -25.64 12.17 -24.56
C ARG A 70 -24.25 11.86 -25.15
N ILE A 71 -23.41 12.90 -25.27
CA ILE A 71 -22.03 12.79 -25.80
C ILE A 71 -20.98 12.93 -24.68
N GLU A 72 -21.41 13.29 -23.47
CA GLU A 72 -20.61 13.38 -22.25
C GLU A 72 -21.14 12.37 -21.21
N PRO A 73 -20.28 11.66 -20.46
CA PRO A 73 -20.70 10.70 -19.45
C PRO A 73 -21.14 11.39 -18.14
N VAL A 74 -22.16 10.84 -17.49
CA VAL A 74 -22.69 11.39 -16.22
C VAL A 74 -21.93 10.80 -15.02
N LEU A 75 -21.30 11.66 -14.22
CA LEU A 75 -20.60 11.25 -13.00
C LEU A 75 -21.48 11.39 -11.75
N ASN A 76 -21.66 10.29 -11.04
CA ASN A 76 -22.39 10.19 -9.77
C ASN A 76 -21.69 10.97 -8.64
N THR A 77 -22.42 11.39 -7.59
CA THR A 77 -21.87 12.20 -6.48
C THR A 77 -20.72 11.51 -5.75
N ARG A 78 -20.86 10.21 -5.44
CA ARG A 78 -19.77 9.39 -4.85
C ARG A 78 -18.49 9.40 -5.69
N LEU A 79 -18.60 9.44 -7.03
CA LEU A 79 -17.43 9.50 -7.92
C LEU A 79 -16.78 10.89 -7.95
N LYS A 80 -17.58 11.96 -7.78
CA LYS A 80 -17.07 13.33 -7.57
C LYS A 80 -16.38 13.46 -6.21
N GLU A 81 -16.92 12.82 -5.18
CA GLU A 81 -16.32 12.75 -3.84
C GLU A 81 -15.01 11.97 -3.87
N VAL A 82 -14.93 10.81 -4.52
CA VAL A 82 -13.66 10.07 -4.72
C VAL A 82 -12.66 10.92 -5.51
N TYR A 83 -13.09 11.61 -6.58
CA TYR A 83 -12.24 12.53 -7.36
C TYR A 83 -11.69 13.70 -6.52
N ASN A 84 -12.41 14.13 -5.47
CA ASN A 84 -11.94 15.16 -4.54
C ASN A 84 -11.09 14.56 -3.39
N ALA A 85 -11.48 13.41 -2.86
CA ALA A 85 -10.78 12.67 -1.81
C ALA A 85 -9.47 12.03 -2.29
N LEU A 86 -9.28 11.93 -3.61
CA LEU A 86 -8.04 11.60 -4.36
C LEU A 86 -6.78 12.34 -3.83
N ASN A 87 -6.97 13.37 -3.00
CA ASN A 87 -5.96 14.29 -2.50
C ASN A 87 -5.61 14.14 -0.98
N GLU A 88 -6.37 13.41 -0.11
CA GLU A 88 -6.25 13.46 1.39
C GLU A 88 -6.58 12.11 2.15
N HIS A 89 -5.91 11.69 3.28
CA HIS A 89 -6.08 10.31 3.89
C HIS A 89 -5.43 9.92 5.31
N LYS A 90 -6.04 9.02 6.17
CA LYS A 90 -5.48 7.90 7.09
C LYS A 90 -6.06 7.61 8.57
N GLU A 91 -5.64 6.50 9.27
CA GLU A 91 -6.28 5.79 10.48
C GLU A 91 -5.34 5.16 11.62
N THR A 92 -5.85 4.47 12.71
CA THR A 92 -5.43 3.18 13.47
C THR A 92 -5.71 3.04 15.05
N LYS A 93 -5.14 2.06 15.86
CA LYS A 93 -5.72 1.33 17.10
C LYS A 93 -4.70 0.75 18.19
N ALA A 94 -5.09 0.12 19.36
CA ALA A 94 -4.24 -0.36 20.54
C ALA A 94 -4.77 -1.52 21.52
N GLU A 95 -4.03 -2.02 22.58
CA GLU A 95 -4.29 -3.30 23.41
C GLU A 95 -3.65 -3.44 24.90
N PRO A 96 -4.08 -4.34 25.88
CA PRO A 96 -3.62 -4.44 27.34
C PRO A 96 -3.49 -5.85 28.15
N PRO A 97 -2.68 -6.04 29.27
CA PRO A 97 -2.54 -7.33 30.08
C PRO A 97 -2.18 -7.37 31.66
N GLN A 98 -2.05 -8.59 32.31
CA GLN A 98 -1.27 -9.07 33.57
C GLN A 98 -1.85 -9.27 35.05
N ILE A 99 -1.23 -10.17 35.93
CA ILE A 99 -1.63 -10.69 37.33
C ILE A 99 -0.43 -11.24 38.25
N PRO A 100 -0.44 -11.28 39.64
CA PRO A 100 0.64 -11.76 40.61
C PRO A 100 0.29 -12.73 41.84
N ASP A 101 1.26 -13.16 42.73
CA ASP A 101 1.12 -14.04 43.99
C ASP A 101 2.31 -14.01 45.08
N THR A 102 2.27 -14.65 46.31
CA THR A 102 3.32 -14.64 47.44
C THR A 102 3.18 -15.66 48.66
N ASP A 103 4.25 -16.05 49.46
CA ASP A 103 4.17 -17.00 50.68
C ASP A 103 5.09 -16.86 51.99
N LYS A 104 5.60 -17.95 52.68
CA LYS A 104 5.72 -18.14 54.20
C LYS A 104 7.01 -18.12 55.13
N ASN A 105 7.90 -19.15 55.21
CA ASN A 105 8.53 -19.79 56.44
C ASN A 105 9.90 -19.31 57.13
N ALA A 106 10.30 -19.74 58.37
CA ALA A 106 11.32 -19.15 59.32
C ALA A 106 12.84 -19.20 58.97
N VAL A 107 13.22 -18.69 57.80
CA VAL A 107 14.48 -19.05 57.13
C VAL A 107 15.18 -17.81 56.58
N VAL A 108 16.51 -17.72 56.70
CA VAL A 108 17.32 -16.66 56.03
C VAL A 108 17.99 -17.23 54.79
N GLU A 109 17.66 -16.67 53.63
CA GLU A 109 18.18 -17.09 52.33
C GLU A 109 18.15 -15.95 51.31
N PHE A 110 18.86 -16.09 50.19
CA PHE A 110 18.73 -15.14 49.09
C PHE A 110 17.32 -15.18 48.50
N HIS A 111 16.80 -14.04 48.05
CA HIS A 111 15.48 -13.96 47.38
C HIS A 111 15.42 -14.80 46.08
N ALA A 112 16.56 -15.04 45.43
CA ALA A 112 16.70 -15.90 44.25
C ALA A 112 17.96 -16.76 44.33
N ALA A 113 17.94 -17.93 43.69
CA ALA A 113 19.08 -18.87 43.65
C ALA A 113 20.22 -18.36 42.74
N THR A 114 19.82 -17.77 41.61
CA THR A 114 20.71 -17.19 40.62
C THR A 114 20.19 -15.80 40.26
N ILE A 115 21.05 -14.89 39.80
CA ILE A 115 20.63 -13.59 39.27
C ILE A 115 21.38 -13.23 37.99
N ALA A 116 20.61 -13.16 36.90
CA ALA A 116 20.99 -12.57 35.62
C ALA A 116 21.27 -11.06 35.73
N VAL A 117 22.53 -10.60 35.73
CA VAL A 117 22.84 -9.16 35.64
C VAL A 117 23.57 -8.83 34.34
N LYS A 118 23.30 -7.66 33.77
CA LYS A 118 24.13 -7.10 32.70
C LYS A 118 25.35 -6.41 33.28
N GLU A 119 26.46 -6.48 32.57
CA GLU A 119 27.69 -5.77 32.92
C GLU A 119 27.44 -4.27 33.19
N LYS A 120 26.70 -3.60 32.28
CA LYS A 120 26.34 -2.18 32.38
C LYS A 120 25.43 -1.77 33.53
N ILE A 121 25.08 -2.68 34.43
CA ILE A 121 24.26 -2.36 35.61
C ILE A 121 25.03 -1.47 36.60
N GLY A 122 26.37 -1.59 36.65
CA GLY A 122 27.26 -0.87 37.56
C GLY A 122 27.05 -1.26 39.02
N LYS A 123 25.91 -0.92 39.63
CA LYS A 123 25.56 -1.30 41.01
C LYS A 123 24.14 -1.81 41.11
N PHE A 124 23.95 -2.97 41.72
CA PHE A 124 22.63 -3.58 41.93
C PHE A 124 22.44 -4.07 43.36
N ALA A 125 21.17 -4.11 43.80
CA ALA A 125 20.81 -4.57 45.14
C ALA A 125 20.48 -6.06 45.13
N VAL A 126 21.24 -6.87 45.87
CA VAL A 126 20.87 -8.26 46.19
C VAL A 126 20.05 -8.25 47.47
N THR A 127 18.78 -8.65 47.37
CA THR A 127 17.90 -8.81 48.53
C THR A 127 18.11 -10.17 49.17
N ILE A 128 18.47 -10.18 50.46
CA ILE A 128 18.44 -11.36 51.32
C ILE A 128 17.14 -11.31 52.11
N TRP A 129 16.37 -12.38 52.01
CA TRP A 129 15.08 -12.54 52.64
C TRP A 129 15.16 -13.37 53.92
N ARG A 130 14.28 -13.00 54.85
CA ARG A 130 13.99 -13.69 56.09
C ARG A 130 12.48 -13.85 56.16
N HIS A 131 12.01 -15.07 56.00
CA HIS A 131 10.59 -15.39 56.09
C HIS A 131 10.24 -15.97 57.49
N GLY A 132 8.97 -16.27 57.78
CA GLY A 132 8.48 -16.91 59.01
C GLY A 132 8.75 -16.20 60.34
N ASN A 133 9.58 -16.80 61.22
CA ASN A 133 9.85 -16.23 62.55
C ASN A 133 10.88 -15.08 62.47
N LEU A 134 10.37 -13.89 62.76
CA LEU A 134 11.07 -12.61 62.66
C LEU A 134 11.52 -12.05 64.02
N GLU A 135 11.30 -12.76 65.12
CA GLU A 135 11.46 -12.25 66.49
C GLU A 135 12.93 -12.01 66.91
N PRO A 136 13.89 -12.94 66.76
CA PRO A 136 15.28 -12.69 67.16
C PRO A 136 16.02 -11.74 66.21
N GLN A 137 17.06 -11.05 66.71
CA GLN A 137 18.08 -10.41 65.88
C GLN A 137 18.99 -11.50 65.26
N VAL A 138 19.46 -11.34 64.02
CA VAL A 138 20.22 -12.37 63.28
C VAL A 138 21.45 -11.77 62.60
N ARG A 139 22.61 -12.43 62.68
CA ARG A 139 23.88 -11.93 62.11
C ARG A 139 24.53 -12.94 61.15
N VAL A 140 24.59 -12.56 59.87
CA VAL A 140 25.15 -13.39 58.78
C VAL A 140 26.30 -12.66 58.09
N ARG A 141 27.39 -13.38 57.79
CA ARG A 141 28.47 -12.86 56.96
C ARG A 141 28.23 -13.22 55.50
N VAL A 142 28.34 -12.24 54.61
CA VAL A 142 28.32 -12.44 53.16
C VAL A 142 29.73 -12.28 52.63
N LYS A 143 30.16 -13.20 51.77
CA LYS A 143 31.46 -13.15 51.11
C LYS A 143 31.33 -13.55 49.64
N THR A 144 32.01 -12.82 48.75
CA THR A 144 32.21 -13.24 47.36
C THR A 144 33.21 -14.39 47.25
N ILE A 145 33.03 -15.25 46.25
CA ILE A 145 33.91 -16.33 45.83
C ILE A 145 34.08 -16.20 44.32
N ASP A 146 35.33 -16.10 43.86
CA ASP A 146 35.66 -16.04 42.42
C ASP A 146 35.15 -17.32 41.72
N GLY A 147 34.61 -17.19 40.51
CA GLY A 147 34.14 -18.32 39.68
C GLY A 147 34.96 -18.42 38.40
N THR A 148 34.35 -18.12 37.25
CA THR A 148 35.13 -17.69 36.07
C THR A 148 35.49 -16.21 36.18
N ALA A 149 34.53 -15.39 36.63
CA ALA A 149 34.71 -13.97 36.88
C ALA A 149 35.69 -13.71 38.03
N ARG A 150 36.48 -12.67 37.85
CA ARG A 150 37.66 -12.27 38.62
C ARG A 150 37.42 -10.95 39.34
N ARG A 151 37.68 -10.97 40.64
CA ARG A 151 37.67 -9.76 41.46
C ARG A 151 38.62 -8.68 40.91
N GLY A 152 38.08 -7.48 40.71
CA GLY A 152 38.81 -6.29 40.28
C GLY A 152 39.02 -6.15 38.77
N GLU A 153 38.74 -7.19 37.97
CA GLU A 153 38.59 -7.06 36.52
C GLU A 153 37.10 -6.87 36.21
N ASP A 154 36.21 -7.75 36.70
CA ASP A 154 34.79 -7.78 36.29
C ASP A 154 33.81 -7.46 37.44
N TYR A 155 34.22 -7.65 38.70
CA TYR A 155 33.39 -7.33 39.87
C TYR A 155 34.20 -6.88 41.11
N VAL A 156 33.59 -6.09 41.99
CA VAL A 156 34.23 -5.63 43.25
C VAL A 156 33.98 -6.65 44.38
N PRO A 157 35.03 -7.18 45.06
CA PRO A 157 34.87 -8.23 46.06
C PRO A 157 34.30 -7.73 47.40
N ILE A 158 33.37 -8.50 47.98
CA ILE A 158 32.64 -8.14 49.21
C ILE A 158 32.93 -9.17 50.31
N ASN A 159 33.08 -8.70 51.55
CA ASN A 159 33.28 -9.52 52.75
C ASN A 159 32.77 -8.78 54.00
N GLU A 160 31.44 -8.78 54.20
CA GLU A 160 30.76 -7.95 55.20
C GLU A 160 29.87 -8.78 56.15
N ILE A 161 29.47 -8.19 57.29
CA ILE A 161 28.58 -8.81 58.28
C ILE A 161 27.28 -8.03 58.36
N ILE A 162 26.20 -8.65 57.90
CA ILE A 162 24.84 -8.13 57.93
C ILE A 162 24.19 -8.49 59.26
N THR A 163 23.58 -7.50 59.90
CA THR A 163 22.69 -7.70 61.05
C THR A 163 21.25 -7.41 60.63
N PHE A 164 20.34 -8.37 60.82
CA PHE A 164 18.89 -8.20 60.69
C PHE A 164 18.31 -7.87 62.05
N GLU A 165 17.58 -6.77 62.15
CA GLU A 165 16.88 -6.40 63.38
C GLU A 165 15.61 -7.24 63.60
N PRO A 166 15.07 -7.30 64.84
CA PRO A 166 13.76 -7.88 65.10
C PRO A 166 12.69 -7.33 64.14
N GLN A 167 11.78 -8.21 63.70
CA GLN A 167 10.73 -7.98 62.71
C GLN A 167 11.22 -7.66 61.28
N GLN A 168 12.52 -7.51 61.01
CA GLN A 168 13.04 -7.23 59.66
C GLN A 168 12.96 -8.47 58.75
N ARG A 169 12.10 -8.40 57.72
CA ARG A 169 11.91 -9.45 56.69
C ARG A 169 12.96 -9.45 55.59
N GLU A 170 13.57 -8.31 55.29
CA GLU A 170 14.51 -8.22 54.17
C GLU A 170 15.62 -7.22 54.44
N LYS A 171 16.80 -7.49 53.86
CA LYS A 171 17.94 -6.59 53.87
C LYS A 171 18.70 -6.71 52.56
N GLN A 172 19.07 -5.57 52.00
CA GLN A 172 19.78 -5.47 50.73
C GLN A 172 21.27 -5.25 50.97
N ILE A 173 22.09 -5.83 50.10
CA ILE A 173 23.50 -5.44 49.89
C ILE A 173 23.65 -4.87 48.49
N ILE A 174 24.59 -3.95 48.31
CA ILE A 174 24.94 -3.40 47.01
C ILE A 174 26.12 -4.22 46.47
N VAL A 175 25.94 -4.82 45.29
CA VAL A 175 27.00 -5.47 44.53
C VAL A 175 27.41 -4.55 43.39
N GLU A 176 28.71 -4.44 43.14
CA GLU A 176 29.29 -3.57 42.11
C GLU A 176 30.00 -4.40 41.05
N ILE A 177 29.54 -4.22 39.81
CA ILE A 177 30.06 -4.85 38.59
C ILE A 177 30.89 -3.78 37.86
N VAL A 178 32.04 -4.18 37.34
CA VAL A 178 32.88 -3.33 36.49
C VAL A 178 32.35 -3.43 35.06
N ASN A 179 32.39 -2.34 34.29
CA ASN A 179 32.03 -2.35 32.87
C ASN A 179 33.22 -1.92 32.01
N ASP A 180 33.49 -2.72 30.99
CA ASP A 180 34.57 -2.62 30.02
C ASP A 180 34.02 -2.05 28.69
N ASN A 181 34.57 -2.40 27.51
CA ASN A 181 34.05 -2.18 26.15
C ASN A 181 34.50 -3.36 25.22
N LYS A 182 34.56 -4.60 25.73
CA LYS A 182 35.14 -5.77 25.03
C LYS A 182 34.21 -6.97 25.13
N TRP A 183 33.86 -7.55 23.98
CA TRP A 183 33.07 -8.77 23.97
C TRP A 183 33.76 -9.94 24.70
N GLU A 184 33.15 -10.39 25.79
CA GLU A 184 33.60 -11.51 26.62
C GLU A 184 32.47 -12.57 26.77
N PRO A 185 32.79 -13.83 27.10
CA PRO A 185 31.77 -14.85 27.33
C PRO A 185 30.99 -14.56 28.62
N ASN A 186 29.78 -15.11 28.77
CA ASN A 186 29.07 -15.07 30.06
C ASN A 186 29.96 -15.63 31.18
N GLU A 187 30.10 -14.88 32.27
CA GLU A 187 30.96 -15.25 33.40
C GLU A 187 30.17 -15.39 34.70
N GLU A 188 30.68 -16.16 35.66
CA GLU A 188 30.02 -16.46 36.93
C GLU A 188 30.90 -16.14 38.14
N PHE A 189 30.29 -15.62 39.21
CA PHE A 189 30.86 -15.60 40.56
C PHE A 189 29.76 -15.84 41.61
N PHE A 190 30.16 -16.16 42.84
CA PHE A 190 29.22 -16.63 43.87
C PHE A 190 29.22 -15.76 45.12
N LEU A 191 28.04 -15.45 45.65
CA LEU A 191 27.85 -14.92 47.00
C LEU A 191 27.51 -16.05 47.95
N ARG A 192 28.26 -16.17 49.05
CA ARG A 192 28.00 -17.18 50.09
C ARG A 192 27.58 -16.54 51.40
N LEU A 193 26.44 -16.98 51.94
CA LEU A 193 26.05 -16.73 53.32
C LEU A 193 26.83 -17.66 54.27
N SER A 194 27.20 -17.13 55.44
CA SER A 194 27.85 -17.91 56.50
C SER A 194 27.43 -17.41 57.88
N LEU A 195 27.12 -18.34 58.78
CA LEU A 195 26.73 -18.02 60.15
C LEU A 195 27.95 -17.57 60.96
N VAL A 196 27.86 -16.39 61.58
CA VAL A 196 28.87 -15.93 62.55
C VAL A 196 28.81 -16.87 63.76
N HIS A 197 29.93 -17.55 64.01
CA HIS A 197 30.03 -18.52 65.11
C HIS A 197 30.04 -17.80 66.46
N GLY A 198 29.15 -18.22 67.37
CA GLY A 198 29.04 -17.72 68.74
C GLY A 198 27.77 -16.94 69.05
N GLU A 199 27.05 -16.41 68.06
CA GLU A 199 25.95 -15.42 68.31
C GLU A 199 24.54 -15.86 67.88
N ASN A 200 24.40 -16.84 66.97
CA ASN A 200 23.09 -17.21 66.39
C ASN A 200 22.52 -18.50 67.00
N GLN A 201 21.37 -18.42 67.68
CA GLN A 201 20.53 -19.56 68.06
C GLN A 201 19.20 -19.53 67.28
N ASN A 202 18.64 -20.70 66.95
CA ASN A 202 17.40 -20.86 66.17
C ASN A 202 17.38 -20.18 64.78
N VAL A 203 18.55 -19.92 64.18
CA VAL A 203 18.68 -19.43 62.80
C VAL A 203 19.10 -20.56 61.87
N ALA A 204 18.27 -20.87 60.89
CA ALA A 204 18.65 -21.70 59.75
C ALA A 204 19.03 -20.81 58.55
N LEU A 205 20.14 -21.14 57.89
CA LEU A 205 20.31 -20.79 56.48
C LEU A 205 19.36 -21.66 55.66
N GLY A 206 18.68 -21.05 54.70
CA GLY A 206 17.76 -21.77 53.82
C GLY A 206 18.45 -22.51 52.69
N HIS A 207 17.64 -22.97 51.74
CA HIS A 207 18.15 -23.66 50.57
C HIS A 207 19.02 -22.72 49.71
N LEU A 208 18.67 -21.44 49.63
CA LEU A 208 19.41 -20.41 48.90
C LEU A 208 20.47 -19.76 49.79
N SER A 209 21.40 -20.57 50.28
CA SER A 209 22.54 -20.14 51.13
C SER A 209 23.79 -19.72 50.33
N ILE A 210 23.81 -20.06 49.04
CA ILE A 210 24.74 -19.55 48.03
C ILE A 210 23.86 -18.98 46.91
N MET A 211 24.25 -17.82 46.38
CA MET A 211 23.70 -17.24 45.15
C MET A 211 24.79 -17.26 44.08
N GLU A 212 24.40 -17.66 42.87
CA GLU A 212 25.19 -17.48 41.64
C GLU A 212 24.82 -16.14 41.01
N ILE A 213 25.82 -15.35 40.63
CA ILE A 213 25.66 -14.14 39.83
C ILE A 213 26.31 -14.42 38.49
N THR A 214 25.50 -14.46 37.43
CA THR A 214 26.03 -14.53 36.06
C THR A 214 26.14 -13.10 35.52
N ILE A 215 27.34 -12.69 35.16
CA ILE A 215 27.59 -11.47 34.40
C ILE A 215 27.28 -11.78 32.94
N LEU A 216 26.29 -11.07 32.41
CA LEU A 216 25.97 -11.03 31.00
C LEU A 216 26.70 -9.84 30.39
N ASP A 217 27.78 -10.12 29.68
CA ASP A 217 28.30 -9.28 28.59
C ASP A 217 27.12 -8.72 27.77
N ASP A 218 27.17 -7.43 27.45
CA ASP A 218 26.28 -6.88 26.43
C ASP A 218 26.97 -6.02 25.36
N ASP A 219 28.27 -6.20 25.21
CA ASP A 219 29.15 -5.61 24.20
C ASP A 219 29.31 -6.49 22.94
N ASN A 220 28.48 -7.54 22.81
CA ASN A 220 28.53 -8.43 21.65
C ASN A 220 28.22 -7.68 20.34
N PRO A 221 29.13 -7.68 19.34
CA PRO A 221 28.92 -7.00 18.06
C PRO A 221 27.90 -7.74 17.16
N GLY A 222 27.55 -8.98 17.50
CA GLY A 222 26.45 -9.74 16.91
C GLY A 222 26.77 -10.44 15.59
N ILE A 223 25.72 -11.06 15.05
CA ILE A 223 25.74 -11.86 13.83
C ILE A 223 24.81 -11.21 12.82
N ILE A 224 25.30 -11.00 11.59
CA ILE A 224 24.56 -10.38 10.49
C ILE A 224 24.10 -11.47 9.52
N ALA A 225 22.81 -11.49 9.18
CA ALA A 225 22.24 -12.41 8.20
C ALA A 225 20.99 -11.81 7.53
N PHE A 226 20.49 -12.42 6.45
CA PHE A 226 19.15 -12.11 5.95
C PHE A 226 18.07 -12.73 6.85
N GLU A 227 16.91 -12.08 6.99
CA GLU A 227 15.76 -12.62 7.74
C GLU A 227 15.21 -13.91 7.11
N LYS A 228 15.38 -14.08 5.79
CA LYS A 228 14.84 -15.19 4.98
C LYS A 228 15.86 -15.62 3.92
N ARG A 229 15.75 -16.85 3.43
CA ARG A 229 16.56 -17.40 2.32
C ARG A 229 16.04 -17.04 0.93
N GLY A 230 14.77 -16.69 0.83
CA GLY A 230 14.10 -16.31 -0.41
C GLY A 230 13.13 -15.16 -0.15
N LEU A 231 13.01 -14.27 -1.14
CA LEU A 231 12.07 -13.16 -1.14
C LEU A 231 11.40 -13.10 -2.52
N LEU A 232 10.08 -13.32 -2.54
CA LEU A 232 9.27 -13.08 -3.73
C LEU A 232 8.92 -11.59 -3.81
N VAL A 233 9.17 -10.98 -4.94
CA VAL A 233 8.82 -9.59 -5.24
C VAL A 233 8.14 -9.53 -6.60
N LYS A 234 7.20 -8.59 -6.78
CA LYS A 234 6.57 -8.32 -8.07
C LYS A 234 7.44 -7.36 -8.88
N GLU A 235 7.52 -7.53 -10.19
CA GLU A 235 8.22 -6.60 -11.07
C GLU A 235 7.72 -5.15 -10.88
N SER A 236 6.38 -4.98 -10.81
CA SER A 236 5.72 -3.69 -10.58
C SER A 236 5.96 -3.04 -9.22
N ALA A 237 6.74 -3.66 -8.32
CA ALA A 237 7.13 -3.05 -7.05
C ALA A 237 8.20 -1.94 -7.21
N GLY A 238 9.00 -1.98 -8.30
CA GLY A 238 10.06 -0.99 -8.60
C GLY A 238 11.29 -1.00 -7.68
N PHE A 239 11.16 -1.48 -6.44
CA PHE A 239 12.27 -1.73 -5.52
C PHE A 239 12.00 -3.01 -4.72
N VAL A 240 12.98 -3.92 -4.65
CA VAL A 240 12.96 -4.99 -3.65
C VAL A 240 13.58 -4.47 -2.35
N ARG A 241 12.89 -4.74 -1.23
CA ARG A 241 13.35 -4.42 0.13
C ARG A 241 13.87 -5.68 0.79
N VAL A 242 15.19 -5.82 0.82
CA VAL A 242 15.89 -6.99 1.38
C VAL A 242 16.10 -6.80 2.88
N PRO A 243 15.45 -7.59 3.76
CA PRO A 243 15.59 -7.45 5.21
C PRO A 243 16.87 -8.12 5.72
N ILE A 244 17.79 -7.31 6.24
CA ILE A 244 19.03 -7.73 6.88
C ILE A 244 18.86 -7.53 8.39
N ILE A 245 19.19 -8.57 9.16
CA ILE A 245 19.05 -8.60 10.62
C ILE A 245 20.41 -8.78 11.30
N ARG A 246 20.60 -8.07 12.40
CA ARG A 246 21.74 -8.19 13.32
C ARG A 246 21.21 -8.78 14.63
N TYR A 247 21.70 -9.96 15.00
CA TYR A 247 21.15 -10.78 16.09
C TYR A 247 22.24 -11.39 16.97
N LYS A 248 21.90 -11.80 18.21
CA LYS A 248 22.85 -12.20 19.28
C LYS A 248 23.88 -11.12 19.66
N GLY A 249 23.58 -9.86 19.39
CA GLY A 249 24.45 -8.73 19.69
C GLY A 249 24.06 -7.53 18.85
N SER A 250 24.35 -6.33 19.34
CA SER A 250 24.07 -5.06 18.65
C SER A 250 24.97 -3.91 19.08
N ASP A 251 26.00 -4.15 19.89
CA ASP A 251 26.86 -3.06 20.37
C ASP A 251 27.86 -2.59 19.30
N GLY A 252 28.15 -1.29 19.32
CA GLY A 252 29.07 -0.64 18.40
C GLY A 252 28.55 -0.54 16.96
N ASP A 253 29.19 0.33 16.20
CA ASP A 253 28.96 0.46 14.76
C ASP A 253 29.69 -0.67 14.02
N VAL A 254 28.97 -1.40 13.16
CA VAL A 254 29.50 -2.55 12.40
C VAL A 254 29.20 -2.38 10.92
N SER A 255 30.26 -2.35 10.10
CA SER A 255 30.13 -2.36 8.63
C SER A 255 30.31 -3.76 8.05
N PHE A 256 29.63 -4.02 6.94
CA PHE A 256 29.71 -5.26 6.14
C PHE A 256 29.46 -4.94 4.67
N LYS A 257 29.90 -5.81 3.76
CA LYS A 257 29.72 -5.64 2.32
C LYS A 257 28.59 -6.52 1.79
N TYR A 258 27.93 -6.06 0.73
CA TYR A 258 27.03 -6.85 -0.08
C TYR A 258 27.42 -6.78 -1.56
N LYS A 259 26.98 -7.79 -2.31
CA LYS A 259 27.01 -7.82 -3.78
C LYS A 259 25.79 -8.56 -4.30
N THR A 260 25.28 -8.15 -5.46
CA THR A 260 24.33 -8.95 -6.23
C THR A 260 25.07 -9.95 -7.14
N ILE A 261 24.40 -11.03 -7.52
CA ILE A 261 24.93 -12.09 -8.37
C ILE A 261 23.81 -12.53 -9.33
N ASP A 262 24.06 -12.37 -10.63
CA ASP A 262 23.10 -12.73 -11.69
C ASP A 262 22.82 -14.24 -11.73
N ARG A 263 21.60 -14.61 -12.11
CA ARG A 263 21.15 -16.02 -12.23
C ARG A 263 20.35 -16.26 -13.49
N SER A 264 19.03 -16.07 -13.45
CA SER A 264 18.25 -15.86 -14.67
C SER A 264 18.16 -14.35 -14.92
N ALA A 265 17.83 -13.59 -13.86
CA ALA A 265 17.79 -12.14 -13.91
C ALA A 265 19.21 -11.58 -14.00
N LEU A 266 19.35 -10.53 -14.79
CA LEU A 266 20.58 -9.90 -15.23
C LEU A 266 20.61 -8.42 -14.79
N SER A 267 21.70 -8.05 -14.12
CA SER A 267 21.97 -6.68 -13.71
C SER A 267 22.02 -5.73 -14.92
N GLY A 268 21.15 -4.72 -14.91
CA GLY A 268 21.02 -3.71 -15.95
C GLY A 268 19.91 -3.98 -16.97
N ARG A 269 19.26 -5.16 -16.92
CA ARG A 269 18.02 -5.44 -17.67
C ARG A 269 16.81 -5.49 -16.75
N ASP A 270 16.81 -6.41 -15.78
CA ASP A 270 15.62 -6.75 -14.99
C ASP A 270 15.74 -6.21 -13.54
N TYR A 271 16.97 -5.92 -13.09
CA TYR A 271 17.24 -5.24 -11.82
C TYR A 271 18.53 -4.42 -11.90
N VAL A 272 18.70 -3.42 -11.02
CA VAL A 272 19.95 -2.64 -10.93
C VAL A 272 20.89 -3.30 -9.92
N GLY A 273 21.78 -4.16 -10.41
CA GLY A 273 22.79 -4.81 -9.59
C GLY A 273 23.93 -3.90 -9.15
N GLY A 274 24.70 -4.35 -8.16
CA GLY A 274 25.79 -3.56 -7.60
C GLY A 274 26.50 -4.20 -6.41
N THR A 275 27.50 -3.48 -5.90
CA THR A 275 28.22 -3.80 -4.67
C THR A 275 28.25 -2.57 -3.77
N GLY A 276 28.14 -2.78 -2.46
CA GLY A 276 28.12 -1.67 -1.50
C GLY A 276 28.56 -2.10 -0.11
N THR A 277 28.83 -1.11 0.74
CA THR A 277 29.09 -1.31 2.17
C THR A 277 27.92 -0.73 2.94
N ILE A 278 27.37 -1.51 3.86
CA ILE A 278 26.27 -1.11 4.76
C ILE A 278 26.86 -1.08 6.17
N THR A 279 26.44 -0.12 6.98
CA THR A 279 26.86 0.01 8.39
C THR A 279 25.63 -0.03 9.28
N PHE A 280 25.53 -1.04 10.13
CA PHE A 280 24.65 -1.01 11.30
C PHE A 280 25.25 -0.05 12.34
N LYS A 281 24.44 0.85 12.86
CA LYS A 281 24.82 1.67 14.03
C LYS A 281 24.73 0.87 15.32
N ASN A 282 25.31 1.39 16.40
CA ASN A 282 25.07 0.85 17.74
C ASN A 282 23.55 0.78 18.03
N LEU A 283 23.12 -0.35 18.62
CA LEU A 283 21.75 -0.75 18.94
C LEU A 283 20.84 -0.98 17.71
N GLU A 284 21.34 -0.84 16.48
CA GLU A 284 20.56 -1.07 15.26
C GLU A 284 20.52 -2.57 14.92
N THR A 285 19.33 -3.17 14.93
CA THR A 285 19.13 -4.62 14.78
C THR A 285 18.52 -5.04 13.43
N ARG A 286 18.00 -4.10 12.64
CA ARG A 286 17.32 -4.35 11.36
C ARG A 286 17.63 -3.25 10.36
N LEU A 287 18.03 -3.61 9.15
CA LEU A 287 18.19 -2.70 8.02
C LEU A 287 17.48 -3.27 6.78
N LEU A 288 17.02 -2.37 5.91
CA LEU A 288 16.39 -2.69 4.64
C LEU A 288 17.32 -2.22 3.50
N LEU A 289 17.92 -3.18 2.79
CA LEU A 289 18.65 -2.89 1.56
C LEU A 289 17.63 -2.76 0.42
N GLU A 290 17.49 -1.56 -0.14
CA GLU A 290 16.66 -1.31 -1.32
C GLU A 290 17.49 -1.52 -2.59
N ILE A 291 17.05 -2.45 -3.44
CA ILE A 291 17.64 -2.69 -4.77
C ILE A 291 16.56 -2.32 -5.81
N PRO A 292 16.84 -1.42 -6.77
CA PRO A 292 15.88 -1.09 -7.82
C PRO A 292 15.60 -2.31 -8.72
N ILE A 293 14.31 -2.54 -8.98
CA ILE A 293 13.84 -3.47 -10.01
C ILE A 293 13.59 -2.63 -11.27
N ILE A 294 13.95 -3.16 -12.43
CA ILE A 294 13.60 -2.56 -13.70
C ILE A 294 12.32 -3.25 -14.16
N ASN A 295 11.26 -2.49 -14.38
CA ASN A 295 10.01 -2.98 -14.94
C ASN A 295 9.98 -2.63 -16.43
N ASP A 296 9.81 -3.61 -17.31
CA ASP A 296 9.60 -3.39 -18.74
C ASP A 296 8.15 -3.70 -19.16
N PHE A 297 7.90 -4.31 -20.31
CA PHE A 297 6.57 -4.69 -20.80
C PHE A 297 6.60 -5.98 -21.66
N ASP A 298 7.73 -6.68 -21.73
CA ASP A 298 7.86 -7.95 -22.45
C ASP A 298 7.39 -9.11 -21.52
N PRO A 299 6.60 -10.08 -22.02
CA PRO A 299 5.98 -11.10 -21.17
C PRO A 299 6.97 -12.20 -20.77
N GLU A 300 7.70 -11.93 -19.68
CA GLU A 300 8.74 -12.78 -19.10
C GLU A 300 8.17 -13.91 -18.22
N LYS A 301 9.06 -14.78 -17.70
CA LYS A 301 8.75 -15.80 -16.69
C LYS A 301 9.16 -15.32 -15.30
N ASP A 302 8.85 -16.10 -14.26
CA ASP A 302 9.42 -15.86 -12.93
C ASP A 302 10.94 -16.00 -12.97
N GLU A 303 11.61 -14.89 -12.70
CA GLU A 303 13.04 -14.67 -12.81
C GLU A 303 13.68 -14.57 -11.40
N HIS A 304 15.00 -14.74 -11.25
CA HIS A 304 15.66 -14.58 -9.95
C HIS A 304 17.13 -14.16 -10.05
N PHE A 305 17.62 -13.53 -8.97
CA PHE A 305 19.03 -13.23 -8.71
C PHE A 305 19.41 -13.53 -7.24
N GLU A 306 20.70 -13.59 -6.93
CA GLU A 306 21.22 -13.79 -5.56
C GLU A 306 21.79 -12.47 -4.98
N VAL A 307 21.67 -12.28 -3.67
CA VAL A 307 22.42 -11.27 -2.90
C VAL A 307 23.29 -11.99 -1.87
N GLU A 308 24.58 -11.66 -1.79
CA GLU A 308 25.55 -12.26 -0.85
C GLU A 308 26.16 -11.20 0.08
N LEU A 309 26.23 -11.50 1.38
CA LEU A 309 26.89 -10.69 2.42
C LEU A 309 28.28 -11.24 2.75
N PHE A 310 29.26 -10.35 2.90
CA PHE A 310 30.67 -10.70 3.15
C PHE A 310 31.42 -9.56 3.88
N ASP A 311 32.68 -9.79 4.24
CA ASP A 311 33.58 -8.84 4.92
C ASP A 311 32.95 -8.04 6.09
N PRO A 312 32.47 -8.71 7.16
CA PRO A 312 32.06 -8.01 8.38
C PRO A 312 33.29 -7.40 9.08
N THR A 313 33.06 -6.28 9.78
CA THR A 313 34.08 -5.55 10.54
C THR A 313 33.76 -5.56 12.04
N ASN A 314 34.67 -5.04 12.87
CA ASN A 314 34.47 -4.81 14.31
C ASN A 314 33.95 -6.06 15.08
N GLY A 315 34.57 -7.21 14.84
CA GLY A 315 34.31 -8.47 15.55
C GLY A 315 33.03 -9.22 15.16
N ALA A 316 32.10 -8.57 14.45
CA ALA A 316 30.86 -9.19 13.98
C ALA A 316 31.08 -10.34 12.99
N ARG A 317 30.10 -11.24 12.88
CA ARG A 317 30.19 -12.44 12.03
C ARG A 317 29.01 -12.51 11.05
N ILE A 318 29.21 -13.08 9.87
CA ILE A 318 28.08 -13.41 8.98
C ILE A 318 27.46 -14.74 9.45
N GLY A 319 26.14 -14.80 9.52
CA GLY A 319 25.38 -15.98 9.95
C GLY A 319 25.08 -16.99 8.84
N ASN A 320 24.37 -18.07 9.20
CA ASN A 320 24.03 -19.20 8.31
C ASN A 320 23.09 -18.85 7.13
N ILE A 321 22.66 -17.60 7.01
CA ILE A 321 21.90 -17.05 5.88
C ILE A 321 22.70 -15.85 5.35
N ASN A 322 23.86 -16.16 4.77
CA ASN A 322 24.76 -15.21 4.11
C ASN A 322 24.34 -14.90 2.67
N ARG A 323 23.40 -15.68 2.11
CA ARG A 323 22.80 -15.49 0.79
C ARG A 323 21.29 -15.50 0.86
N MET A 324 20.66 -14.69 0.01
CA MET A 324 19.22 -14.71 -0.24
C MET A 324 18.96 -14.68 -1.75
N ALA A 325 18.04 -15.51 -2.22
CA ALA A 325 17.49 -15.39 -3.57
C ALA A 325 16.35 -14.36 -3.58
N VAL A 326 16.39 -13.41 -4.51
CA VAL A 326 15.24 -12.58 -4.86
C VAL A 326 14.61 -13.18 -6.11
N THR A 327 13.34 -13.57 -6.03
CA THR A 327 12.56 -14.00 -7.18
C THR A 327 11.66 -12.86 -7.61
N ILE A 328 11.87 -12.35 -8.83
CA ILE A 328 11.00 -11.41 -9.51
C ILE A 328 9.90 -12.25 -10.15
N ALA A 329 8.71 -12.22 -9.55
CA ALA A 329 7.53 -12.80 -10.17
C ALA A 329 7.00 -11.83 -11.23
N ASN A 330 6.71 -12.34 -12.43
CA ASN A 330 5.97 -11.56 -13.41
C ASN A 330 4.53 -11.39 -12.87
N ASP A 331 4.06 -10.14 -12.78
CA ASP A 331 2.70 -9.81 -12.33
C ASP A 331 1.78 -9.23 -13.41
N ASP A 332 1.99 -9.70 -14.65
CA ASP A 332 1.21 -9.46 -15.87
C ASP A 332 -0.27 -9.92 -15.84
N ASP A 333 -0.86 -10.15 -14.66
CA ASP A 333 -2.29 -9.91 -14.44
C ASP A 333 -2.69 -8.52 -15.01
N PHE A 334 -1.75 -7.57 -14.94
CA PHE A 334 -1.75 -6.32 -15.69
C PHE A 334 -2.32 -6.45 -17.11
N ASN A 335 -1.80 -7.36 -17.93
CA ASN A 335 -2.24 -7.53 -19.31
C ASN A 335 -3.70 -7.99 -19.41
N THR A 336 -4.15 -8.91 -18.56
CA THR A 336 -5.55 -9.41 -18.59
C THR A 336 -6.56 -8.38 -18.08
N VAL A 337 -6.20 -7.65 -17.02
CA VAL A 337 -7.00 -6.55 -16.46
C VAL A 337 -7.02 -5.37 -17.42
N MET A 338 -5.88 -5.05 -18.03
CA MET A 338 -5.76 -3.94 -18.98
C MET A 338 -6.49 -4.23 -20.29
N ASP A 339 -6.45 -5.45 -20.82
CA ASP A 339 -7.22 -5.79 -22.02
C ASP A 339 -8.73 -5.77 -21.74
N ARG A 340 -9.17 -6.21 -20.55
CA ARG A 340 -10.57 -6.05 -20.10
C ARG A 340 -10.96 -4.57 -19.97
N LEU A 341 -10.13 -3.73 -19.35
CA LEU A 341 -10.37 -2.29 -19.21
C LEU A 341 -10.30 -1.57 -20.56
N MET A 342 -9.45 -2.01 -21.49
CA MET A 342 -9.35 -1.47 -22.84
C MET A 342 -10.60 -1.82 -23.65
N VAL A 343 -11.11 -3.06 -23.55
CA VAL A 343 -12.40 -3.45 -24.15
C VAL A 343 -13.54 -2.62 -23.54
N MET A 344 -13.64 -2.53 -22.21
CA MET A 344 -14.71 -1.77 -21.54
C MET A 344 -14.65 -0.27 -21.83
N THR A 345 -13.45 0.31 -21.87
CA THR A 345 -13.24 1.73 -22.22
C THR A 345 -13.56 1.97 -23.71
N ASN A 346 -13.19 1.05 -24.61
CA ASN A 346 -13.60 1.14 -26.01
C ASN A 346 -15.12 1.00 -26.18
N THR A 347 -15.80 0.09 -25.48
CA THR A 347 -17.28 0.02 -25.54
C THR A 347 -17.94 1.29 -24.99
N ASN A 348 -17.34 1.94 -23.99
CA ASN A 348 -17.83 3.21 -23.45
C ASN A 348 -17.53 4.40 -24.39
N ILE A 349 -16.39 4.41 -25.10
CA ILE A 349 -16.08 5.40 -26.15
C ILE A 349 -17.02 5.20 -27.35
N ASP A 350 -17.30 3.96 -27.74
CA ASP A 350 -18.28 3.61 -28.78
C ASP A 350 -19.72 3.94 -28.34
N ALA A 351 -19.98 3.93 -27.02
CA ALA A 351 -21.21 4.47 -26.44
C ALA A 351 -21.28 6.02 -26.49
N LEU A 352 -20.17 6.72 -26.68
CA LEU A 352 -20.11 8.19 -26.80
C LEU A 352 -19.82 8.68 -28.23
N ARG A 353 -19.58 7.77 -29.20
CA ARG A 353 -19.39 8.13 -30.62
C ARG A 353 -20.57 8.90 -31.19
N VAL A 354 -20.24 9.86 -32.05
CA VAL A 354 -21.22 10.75 -32.70
C VAL A 354 -21.99 10.02 -33.82
N HIS A 355 -21.50 8.91 -34.35
CA HIS A 355 -22.15 8.13 -35.41
C HIS A 355 -22.40 6.67 -34.99
N THR A 356 -23.50 6.09 -35.47
CA THR A 356 -23.76 4.63 -35.44
C THR A 356 -23.08 3.94 -36.61
N GLN A 357 -22.75 2.66 -36.47
CA GLN A 357 -22.09 1.88 -37.53
C GLN A 357 -23.12 1.10 -38.35
N THR A 358 -24.19 0.62 -37.70
CA THR A 358 -25.23 -0.22 -38.31
C THR A 358 -26.63 0.42 -38.24
N TRP A 359 -27.50 0.01 -39.17
CA TRP A 359 -28.94 0.35 -39.14
C TRP A 359 -29.62 -0.14 -37.85
N GLY A 360 -29.25 -1.32 -37.35
CA GLY A 360 -29.83 -1.90 -36.13
C GLY A 360 -29.56 -1.05 -34.89
N GLU A 361 -28.33 -0.54 -34.74
CA GLU A 361 -27.99 0.42 -33.68
C GLU A 361 -28.73 1.75 -33.84
N GLN A 362 -28.85 2.26 -35.08
CA GLN A 362 -29.50 3.54 -35.36
C GLN A 362 -31.00 3.50 -35.03
N ILE A 363 -31.68 2.41 -35.40
CA ILE A 363 -33.09 2.17 -35.02
C ILE A 363 -33.21 1.93 -33.51
N LYS A 364 -32.35 1.09 -32.90
CA LYS A 364 -32.39 0.81 -31.45
C LYS A 364 -32.16 2.07 -30.61
N THR A 365 -31.25 2.95 -31.01
CA THR A 365 -30.98 4.23 -30.32
C THR A 365 -32.04 5.30 -30.58
N ALA A 366 -32.72 5.27 -31.73
CA ALA A 366 -33.89 6.11 -32.00
C ALA A 366 -35.14 5.68 -31.21
N MET A 367 -35.34 4.38 -31.03
CA MET A 367 -36.45 3.79 -30.26
C MET A 367 -36.26 3.87 -28.73
N SER A 368 -35.12 4.35 -28.22
CA SER A 368 -34.83 4.40 -26.78
C SER A 368 -34.60 5.83 -26.27
N VAL A 369 -35.13 6.11 -25.08
CA VAL A 369 -34.86 7.34 -24.33
C VAL A 369 -33.37 7.36 -23.96
N ASN A 370 -32.71 8.51 -24.13
CA ASN A 370 -31.25 8.67 -23.92
C ASN A 370 -30.39 7.62 -24.69
N GLY A 371 -30.93 7.02 -25.76
CA GLY A 371 -30.23 5.98 -26.54
C GLY A 371 -29.99 4.66 -25.81
N GLY A 372 -30.72 4.38 -24.72
CA GLY A 372 -30.68 3.12 -23.97
C GLY A 372 -30.12 3.25 -22.55
N ASP A 373 -29.50 4.36 -22.21
CA ASP A 373 -29.07 4.70 -20.84
C ASP A 373 -30.28 5.22 -20.04
N ILE A 374 -31.06 4.27 -19.52
CA ILE A 374 -32.29 4.51 -18.74
C ILE A 374 -31.96 5.07 -17.35
N GLU A 375 -30.83 4.65 -16.75
CA GLU A 375 -30.48 4.97 -15.37
C GLU A 375 -30.12 6.46 -15.18
N ASN A 376 -29.56 7.12 -16.19
CA ASN A 376 -29.24 8.56 -16.17
C ASN A 376 -30.26 9.44 -16.93
N ALA A 377 -31.39 8.87 -17.37
CA ALA A 377 -32.43 9.59 -18.11
C ALA A 377 -33.29 10.46 -17.17
N THR A 378 -33.44 11.75 -17.49
CA THR A 378 -34.30 12.66 -16.73
C THR A 378 -35.72 12.68 -17.29
N CYS A 379 -36.70 13.10 -16.48
CA CYS A 379 -38.08 13.30 -16.94
C CYS A 379 -38.18 14.20 -18.19
N CYS A 380 -37.28 15.18 -18.34
CA CYS A 380 -37.20 16.02 -19.54
C CYS A 380 -36.78 15.21 -20.78
N ASP A 381 -35.81 14.28 -20.67
CA ASP A 381 -35.41 13.42 -21.79
C ASP A 381 -36.56 12.52 -22.27
N TYR A 382 -37.43 12.03 -21.37
CA TYR A 382 -38.64 11.27 -21.75
C TYR A 382 -39.63 12.14 -22.54
N VAL A 383 -39.90 13.37 -22.09
CA VAL A 383 -40.81 14.31 -22.77
C VAL A 383 -40.26 14.72 -24.14
N LEU A 384 -38.98 15.06 -24.23
CA LEU A 384 -38.32 15.43 -25.49
C LEU A 384 -38.19 14.22 -26.44
N HIS A 385 -37.97 13.01 -25.93
CA HIS A 385 -38.00 11.79 -26.72
C HIS A 385 -39.40 11.53 -27.29
N TYR A 386 -40.48 11.73 -26.52
CA TYR A 386 -41.86 11.57 -26.99
C TYR A 386 -42.18 12.52 -28.16
N PHE A 387 -41.95 13.83 -28.00
CA PHE A 387 -42.23 14.80 -29.07
C PHE A 387 -41.33 14.65 -30.30
N SER A 388 -40.09 14.16 -30.14
CA SER A 388 -39.18 13.90 -31.26
C SER A 388 -39.26 12.47 -31.84
N PHE A 389 -40.07 11.58 -31.27
CA PHE A 389 -40.06 10.14 -31.61
C PHE A 389 -40.28 9.87 -33.10
N PHE A 390 -41.25 10.55 -33.72
CA PHE A 390 -41.52 10.45 -35.16
C PHE A 390 -40.26 10.78 -35.99
N TRP A 391 -39.63 11.92 -35.71
CA TRP A 391 -38.42 12.36 -36.39
C TRP A 391 -37.22 11.44 -36.13
N LYS A 392 -37.09 10.92 -34.90
CA LYS A 392 -36.06 9.93 -34.56
C LYS A 392 -36.18 8.66 -35.40
N VAL A 393 -37.38 8.09 -35.50
CA VAL A 393 -37.63 6.88 -36.29
C VAL A 393 -37.43 7.18 -37.78
N LEU A 394 -37.93 8.31 -38.29
CA LEU A 394 -37.77 8.71 -39.69
C LEU A 394 -36.28 8.87 -40.08
N PHE A 395 -35.47 9.57 -39.26
CA PHE A 395 -34.04 9.72 -39.51
C PHE A 395 -33.23 8.45 -39.19
N ALA A 396 -33.78 7.49 -38.43
CA ALA A 396 -33.20 6.16 -38.28
C ALA A 396 -33.40 5.26 -39.52
N LEU A 397 -34.30 5.64 -40.43
CA LEU A 397 -34.47 5.00 -41.74
C LEU A 397 -33.54 5.56 -42.84
N LEU A 398 -32.58 6.42 -42.47
CA LEU A 398 -31.49 6.84 -43.37
C LEU A 398 -30.25 5.95 -43.13
N PRO A 399 -29.58 5.44 -44.18
CA PRO A 399 -28.42 4.55 -44.02
C PRO A 399 -27.27 5.23 -43.26
N PRO A 400 -26.58 4.51 -42.34
CA PRO A 400 -25.46 5.04 -41.58
C PRO A 400 -24.38 5.71 -42.44
N PRO A 401 -23.79 6.84 -41.99
CA PRO A 401 -22.86 7.64 -42.78
C PRO A 401 -21.49 6.96 -43.05
N GLN A 402 -21.24 5.77 -42.49
CA GLN A 402 -20.07 4.96 -42.82
C GLN A 402 -20.24 4.17 -44.14
N ILE A 403 -21.48 3.84 -44.53
CA ILE A 403 -21.74 2.99 -45.70
C ILE A 403 -21.36 3.75 -46.99
N PHE A 404 -20.55 3.11 -47.84
CA PHE A 404 -19.95 3.71 -49.04
C PHE A 404 -19.29 5.09 -48.79
N LYS A 405 -18.57 5.23 -47.67
CA LYS A 405 -17.91 6.50 -47.26
C LYS A 405 -18.90 7.69 -47.15
N GLY A 406 -20.16 7.42 -46.83
CA GLY A 406 -21.21 8.41 -46.65
C GLY A 406 -21.97 8.80 -47.91
N TRP A 407 -21.53 8.39 -49.11
CA TRP A 407 -22.23 8.74 -50.36
C TRP A 407 -23.64 8.16 -50.43
N LEU A 408 -23.86 6.95 -49.92
CA LEU A 408 -25.20 6.37 -49.85
C LEU A 408 -26.11 7.22 -48.96
N CYS A 409 -25.65 7.53 -47.74
CA CYS A 409 -26.33 8.40 -46.78
C CYS A 409 -26.67 9.76 -47.39
N PHE A 410 -25.71 10.39 -48.09
CA PHE A 410 -25.89 11.69 -48.75
C PHE A 410 -27.00 11.66 -49.80
N PHE A 411 -26.98 10.73 -50.75
CA PHE A 411 -28.00 10.68 -51.79
C PHE A 411 -29.39 10.27 -51.25
N THR A 412 -29.46 9.35 -50.28
CA THR A 412 -30.74 8.98 -49.65
C THR A 412 -31.32 10.09 -48.78
N SER A 413 -30.49 10.85 -48.08
CA SER A 413 -30.96 11.99 -47.28
C SER A 413 -31.40 13.15 -48.16
N LEU A 414 -30.68 13.44 -49.26
CA LEU A 414 -31.12 14.43 -50.25
C LEU A 414 -32.47 14.05 -50.88
N ALA A 415 -32.68 12.77 -51.22
CA ALA A 415 -33.97 12.27 -51.71
C ALA A 415 -35.08 12.36 -50.65
N ALA A 416 -34.78 12.01 -49.38
CA ALA A 416 -35.74 12.11 -48.28
C ALA A 416 -36.11 13.57 -47.96
N ILE A 417 -35.15 14.50 -48.04
CA ILE A 417 -35.41 15.94 -47.93
C ILE A 417 -36.30 16.40 -49.08
N GLY A 418 -36.01 16.01 -50.33
CA GLY A 418 -36.88 16.33 -51.48
C GLY A 418 -38.30 15.77 -51.38
N PHE A 419 -38.48 14.61 -50.73
CA PHE A 419 -39.79 14.02 -50.45
C PHE A 419 -40.53 14.75 -49.33
N MET A 420 -39.84 15.07 -48.22
CA MET A 420 -40.44 15.81 -47.10
C MET A 420 -40.76 17.26 -47.46
N THR A 421 -39.91 17.94 -48.25
CA THR A 421 -40.18 19.32 -48.72
C THR A 421 -41.41 19.37 -49.61
N ALA A 422 -41.64 18.36 -50.45
CA ALA A 422 -42.86 18.23 -51.25
C ALA A 422 -44.11 18.07 -50.38
N ILE A 423 -44.10 17.13 -49.41
CA ILE A 423 -45.21 16.92 -48.48
C ILE A 423 -45.52 18.19 -47.65
N ILE A 424 -44.49 18.88 -47.16
CA ILE A 424 -44.64 20.14 -46.42
C ILE A 424 -45.17 21.25 -47.34
N GLY A 425 -44.76 21.28 -48.61
CA GLY A 425 -45.29 22.18 -49.63
C GLY A 425 -46.79 21.98 -49.90
N ASP A 426 -47.22 20.73 -50.09
CA ASP A 426 -48.63 20.39 -50.30
C ASP A 426 -49.48 20.79 -49.07
N ILE A 427 -49.01 20.45 -47.86
CA ILE A 427 -49.69 20.81 -46.60
C ILE A 427 -49.73 22.34 -46.40
N ALA A 428 -48.64 23.06 -46.68
CA ALA A 428 -48.58 24.51 -46.59
C ALA A 428 -49.49 25.21 -47.62
N THR A 429 -49.68 24.61 -48.80
CA THR A 429 -50.59 25.09 -49.84
C THR A 429 -52.05 24.87 -49.42
N ILE A 430 -52.39 23.68 -48.93
CA ILE A 430 -53.74 23.38 -48.39
C ILE A 430 -54.07 24.31 -47.21
N PHE A 431 -53.12 24.55 -46.30
CA PHE A 431 -53.27 25.50 -45.20
C PHE A 431 -53.40 26.95 -45.69
N GLY A 432 -52.65 27.35 -46.73
CA GLY A 432 -52.76 28.66 -47.37
C GLY A 432 -54.15 28.93 -47.92
N CYS A 433 -54.69 27.99 -48.70
CA CYS A 433 -56.07 28.02 -49.21
C CYS A 433 -57.11 28.10 -48.08
N LEU A 434 -56.89 27.42 -46.96
CA LEU A 434 -57.82 27.38 -45.83
C LEU A 434 -57.81 28.66 -44.98
N VAL A 435 -56.66 29.35 -44.89
CA VAL A 435 -56.47 30.59 -44.11
C VAL A 435 -56.56 31.85 -45.00
N GLY A 436 -56.62 31.70 -46.32
CA GLY A 436 -56.67 32.83 -47.28
C GLY A 436 -55.30 33.51 -47.51
N LEU A 437 -54.20 32.81 -47.25
CA LEU A 437 -52.84 33.30 -47.47
C LEU A 437 -52.41 33.04 -48.92
N ASN A 438 -51.74 34.02 -49.53
CA ASN A 438 -51.14 33.89 -50.86
C ASN A 438 -50.04 32.81 -50.84
N ASP A 439 -50.04 31.92 -51.84
CA ASP A 439 -49.08 30.82 -52.03
C ASP A 439 -47.61 31.25 -51.90
N THR A 440 -47.29 32.47 -52.34
CA THR A 440 -45.94 33.06 -52.21
C THR A 440 -45.52 33.20 -50.75
N ILE A 441 -46.46 33.55 -49.86
CA ILE A 441 -46.22 33.73 -48.42
C ILE A 441 -46.11 32.37 -47.74
N THR A 442 -47.00 31.41 -48.03
CA THR A 442 -46.93 30.07 -47.43
C THR A 442 -45.71 29.28 -47.88
N ALA A 443 -45.33 29.36 -49.16
CA ALA A 443 -44.08 28.78 -49.66
C ALA A 443 -42.85 29.36 -48.96
N ILE A 444 -42.77 30.69 -48.80
CA ILE A 444 -41.59 31.33 -48.19
C ILE A 444 -41.55 31.16 -46.66
N THR A 445 -42.71 31.14 -45.97
CA THR A 445 -42.73 31.15 -44.49
C THR A 445 -42.93 29.78 -43.86
N LEU A 446 -43.83 28.94 -44.38
CA LEU A 446 -44.16 27.65 -43.77
C LEU A 446 -43.23 26.54 -44.28
N VAL A 447 -42.93 26.51 -45.58
CA VAL A 447 -42.03 25.48 -46.12
C VAL A 447 -40.61 25.71 -45.62
N ALA A 448 -40.08 26.95 -45.71
CA ALA A 448 -38.73 27.25 -45.21
C ALA A 448 -38.56 26.96 -43.70
N MET A 449 -39.60 27.25 -42.89
CA MET A 449 -39.58 26.96 -41.45
C MET A 449 -39.70 25.45 -41.16
N GLY A 450 -40.46 24.70 -41.95
CA GLY A 450 -40.59 23.25 -41.82
C GLY A 450 -39.41 22.44 -42.38
N THR A 451 -38.47 23.09 -43.08
CA THR A 451 -37.30 22.46 -43.71
C THR A 451 -35.96 22.89 -43.11
N SER A 452 -35.99 23.68 -42.02
CA SER A 452 -34.82 24.14 -41.26
C SER A 452 -34.61 23.34 -39.97
#